data_AF-A0A9N7VZN5-F1
#
_entry.id   AF-A0A9N7VZN5-F1
#
_cell.length_a   1.000
_cell.length_b   1.000
_cell.length_c   1.000
_cell.angle_alpha   90.00
_cell.angle_beta   90.00
_cell.angle_gamma   90.00
#
_symmetry.space_group_name_H-M   'P 1'
#
loop_
_entity.id
_entity.type
_entity.pdbx_description
1 polymer ?
#
loop_
_entity_poly.entity_id
_entity_poly.type
_entity_poly.pdbx_seq_one_letter_code
_entity_poly.pdbx_strand_id
1 'polypeptide(L)'
;MLDRWNPTAVWLLYGCLACLVISSVNVNADGRVFVLDLRNSSGPQGFRDAERACASQRARLASAEDLRHAVMECFFSTCTRGWLYGGTVGTTVCNVAGSGLNAVDVRTENATENKAHLDAFCIKDKG
;
A
#
# COMPACT_ATOMS: atom_id res chain seq x y z
N MET A 1 -45.19 38.46 -15.81
CA MET A 1 -44.97 37.02 -15.99
C MET A 1 -44.24 36.55 -14.75
N LEU A 2 -44.97 35.98 -13.78
CA LEU A 2 -44.37 35.54 -12.52
C LEU A 2 -43.77 34.15 -12.73
N ASP A 3 -42.44 34.12 -12.61
CA ASP A 3 -41.58 32.95 -12.54
C ASP A 3 -42.22 31.83 -11.72
N ARG A 4 -42.54 30.71 -12.39
CA ARG A 4 -43.01 29.50 -11.72
C ARG A 4 -41.81 28.78 -11.12
N TRP A 5 -41.31 29.31 -10.02
CA TRP A 5 -40.26 28.70 -9.23
C TRP A 5 -40.75 27.33 -8.75
N ASN A 6 -40.16 26.24 -9.28
CA ASN A 6 -40.54 24.88 -8.91
C ASN A 6 -39.74 24.44 -7.67
N PRO A 7 -40.35 24.42 -6.46
CA PRO A 7 -39.64 24.14 -5.22
C PRO A 7 -39.07 22.71 -5.20
N THR A 8 -39.68 21.77 -5.91
CA THR A 8 -39.21 20.38 -5.97
C THR A 8 -37.84 20.24 -6.63
N ALA A 9 -37.55 21.04 -7.67
CA ALA A 9 -36.26 21.04 -8.33
C ALA A 9 -35.15 21.58 -7.41
N VAL A 10 -35.47 22.60 -6.60
CA VAL A 10 -34.52 23.17 -5.62
C VAL A 10 -34.20 22.17 -4.52
N TRP A 11 -35.19 21.44 -4.01
CA TRP A 11 -35.00 20.42 -2.98
C TRP A 11 -34.18 19.24 -3.45
N LEU A 12 -34.36 18.79 -4.70
CA LEU A 12 -33.56 17.73 -5.29
C LEU A 12 -32.10 18.17 -5.48
N LEU A 13 -31.87 19.41 -5.93
CA LEU A 13 -30.52 19.96 -6.06
C LEU A 13 -29.84 20.12 -4.70
N TYR A 14 -30.57 20.58 -3.67
CA TYR A 14 -30.04 20.74 -2.31
C TYR A 14 -29.73 19.41 -1.63
N GLY A 15 -30.59 18.39 -1.82
CA GLY A 15 -30.33 17.03 -1.35
C GLY A 15 -29.13 16.40 -2.05
N CYS A 16 -28.98 16.62 -3.36
CA CYS A 16 -27.84 16.13 -4.14
C CYS A 16 -26.53 16.81 -3.73
N LEU A 17 -26.56 18.14 -3.53
CA LEU A 17 -25.40 18.89 -3.00
C LEU A 17 -25.01 18.39 -1.60
N ALA A 18 -25.98 18.19 -0.70
CA ALA A 18 -25.74 17.65 0.64
C ALA A 18 -25.09 16.26 0.60
N CYS A 19 -25.54 15.36 -0.27
CA CYS A 19 -24.93 14.04 -0.44
C CYS A 19 -23.47 14.11 -0.91
N LEU A 20 -23.13 15.08 -1.77
CA LEU A 20 -21.75 15.26 -2.24
C LEU A 20 -20.82 15.76 -1.12
N VAL A 21 -21.32 16.58 -0.17
CA VAL A 21 -20.50 17.07 0.96
C VAL A 21 -20.19 15.98 1.99
N ILE A 22 -21.08 14.99 2.16
CA ILE A 22 -20.91 13.93 3.16
C ILE A 22 -19.97 12.81 2.66
N SER A 23 -19.72 12.74 1.34
CA SER A 23 -18.97 11.63 0.72
C SER A 23 -17.46 11.81 0.71
N SER A 24 -16.91 12.86 1.32
CA SER A 24 -15.45 13.01 1.44
C SER A 24 -14.89 12.07 2.52
N VAL A 25 -14.91 10.76 2.25
CA VAL A 25 -14.10 9.80 3.00
C VAL A 25 -12.65 10.10 2.65
N ASN A 26 -11.95 10.78 3.55
CA ASN A 26 -10.50 10.95 3.43
C ASN A 26 -9.88 9.56 3.59
N VAL A 27 -9.60 8.88 2.48
CA VAL A 27 -8.91 7.58 2.50
C VAL A 27 -7.47 7.86 2.90
N ASN A 28 -7.23 7.99 4.21
CA ASN A 28 -5.89 8.06 4.74
C ASN A 28 -5.20 6.77 4.31
N ALA A 29 -4.21 6.87 3.41
CA ALA A 29 -3.35 5.75 3.04
C ALA A 29 -2.37 5.36 4.16
N ASP A 30 -2.66 5.82 5.37
CA ASP A 30 -1.81 5.76 6.53
C ASP A 30 -1.85 4.38 7.16
N GLY A 31 -0.67 3.81 7.41
CA GLY A 31 -0.50 2.42 7.81
C GLY A 31 -0.68 1.38 6.69
N ARG A 32 -0.66 1.77 5.40
CA ARG A 32 -0.66 0.81 4.28
C ARG A 32 0.74 0.49 3.78
N VAL A 33 1.00 -0.80 3.58
CA VAL A 33 2.23 -1.30 2.98
C VAL A 33 2.18 -1.09 1.47
N PHE A 34 3.29 -0.63 0.89
CA PHE A 34 3.47 -0.45 -0.55
C PHE A 34 4.86 -0.93 -0.98
N VAL A 35 5.02 -1.21 -2.28
CA VAL A 35 6.27 -1.70 -2.85
C VAL A 35 6.98 -0.60 -3.62
N LEU A 36 8.30 -0.52 -3.48
CA LEU A 36 9.17 0.23 -4.39
C LEU A 36 10.09 -0.74 -5.13
N ASP A 37 10.09 -0.66 -6.46
CA ASP A 37 11.03 -1.37 -7.31
C ASP A 37 12.43 -0.76 -7.17
N LEU A 38 13.43 -1.61 -6.94
CA LEU A 38 14.82 -1.19 -6.78
C LEU A 38 15.74 -1.78 -7.84
N ARG A 39 15.36 -1.69 -9.12
CA ARG A 39 16.14 -2.20 -10.27
C ARG A 39 17.63 -1.83 -10.31
N ASN A 40 18.06 -0.79 -9.60
CA ASN A 40 19.48 -0.38 -9.53
C ASN A 40 20.16 -0.65 -8.18
N SER A 41 19.48 -1.19 -7.16
CA SER A 41 20.10 -1.53 -5.86
C SER A 41 20.46 -3.01 -5.78
N SER A 42 21.38 -3.44 -6.64
CA SER A 42 21.95 -4.79 -6.57
C SER A 42 23.26 -4.77 -5.78
N GLY A 43 23.48 -5.75 -4.90
CA GLY A 43 24.75 -5.93 -4.19
C GLY A 43 24.66 -5.83 -2.66
N PRO A 44 25.82 -5.79 -1.96
CA PRO A 44 25.88 -5.81 -0.49
C PRO A 44 25.23 -4.60 0.18
N GLN A 45 24.95 -3.52 -0.57
CA GLN A 45 24.36 -2.29 -0.06
C GLN A 45 22.82 -2.24 -0.18
N GLY A 46 22.18 -3.27 -0.74
CA GLY A 46 20.75 -3.25 -1.09
C GLY A 46 19.81 -2.87 0.05
N PHE A 47 20.09 -3.31 1.28
CA PHE A 47 19.29 -2.93 2.44
C PHE A 47 19.29 -1.42 2.73
N ARG A 48 20.47 -0.77 2.65
CA ARG A 48 20.62 0.66 2.91
C ARG A 48 19.97 1.50 1.81
N ASP A 49 19.99 1.01 0.58
CA ASP A 49 19.30 1.65 -0.53
C ASP A 49 17.78 1.53 -0.40
N ALA A 50 17.28 0.38 0.06
CA ALA A 50 15.87 0.19 0.40
C ALA A 50 15.39 1.13 1.53
N GLU A 51 16.18 1.27 2.60
CA GLU A 51 15.90 2.25 3.67
C GLU A 51 15.79 3.68 3.12
N ARG A 52 16.75 4.09 2.28
CA ARG A 52 16.78 5.42 1.68
C ARG A 52 15.59 5.62 0.72
N ALA A 53 15.23 4.58 -0.05
CA ALA A 53 14.10 4.63 -0.96
C ALA A 53 12.78 4.84 -0.22
N CYS A 54 12.50 4.08 0.84
CA CYS A 54 11.31 4.31 1.67
C CYS A 54 11.33 5.70 2.32
N ALA A 55 12.48 6.12 2.87
CA ALA A 55 12.63 7.44 3.50
C ALA A 55 12.32 8.59 2.52
N SER A 56 12.69 8.45 1.23
CA SER A 56 12.38 9.44 0.19
C SER A 56 10.87 9.63 -0.02
N GLN A 57 10.07 8.61 0.29
CA GLN A 57 8.61 8.63 0.23
C GLN A 57 7.96 9.05 1.55
N ARG A 58 8.74 9.53 2.53
CA ARG A 58 8.31 9.79 3.91
C ARG A 58 7.73 8.53 4.57
N ALA A 59 8.39 7.41 4.35
CA ALA A 59 8.01 6.10 4.88
C ALA A 59 9.23 5.41 5.51
N ARG A 60 9.01 4.31 6.23
CA ARG A 60 10.05 3.40 6.69
C ARG A 60 9.90 2.04 6.02
N LEU A 61 10.93 1.20 6.10
CA LEU A 61 10.75 -0.21 5.77
C LEU A 61 9.69 -0.82 6.69
N ALA A 62 8.79 -1.61 6.11
CA ALA A 62 7.80 -2.37 6.84
C ALA A 62 8.49 -3.48 7.64
N SER A 63 8.00 -3.76 8.84
CA SER A 63 8.37 -4.98 9.56
C SER A 63 7.72 -6.21 8.94
N ALA A 64 8.20 -7.41 9.28
CA ALA A 64 7.54 -8.64 8.88
C ALA A 64 6.09 -8.73 9.38
N GLU A 65 5.82 -8.16 10.56
CA GLU A 65 4.49 -8.09 11.15
C GLU A 65 3.59 -7.14 10.37
N ASP A 66 4.09 -5.94 10.03
CA ASP A 66 3.36 -4.97 9.20
C ASP A 66 2.92 -5.61 7.86
N LEU A 67 3.85 -6.29 7.18
CA LEU A 67 3.56 -6.94 5.89
C LEU A 67 2.59 -8.12 6.05
N ARG A 68 2.77 -8.98 7.06
CA ARG A 68 1.84 -10.08 7.34
C ARG A 68 0.44 -9.58 7.62
N HIS A 69 0.30 -8.58 8.48
CA HIS A 69 -0.98 -7.98 8.81
C HIS A 69 -1.64 -7.39 7.57
N ALA A 70 -0.88 -6.67 6.72
CA ALA A 70 -1.41 -6.12 5.48
C ALA A 70 -1.91 -7.20 4.49
N VAL A 71 -1.21 -8.34 4.39
CA VAL A 71 -1.65 -9.46 3.54
C VAL A 71 -2.90 -10.14 4.10
N MET A 72 -2.91 -10.45 5.41
CA MET A 72 -4.02 -11.16 6.06
C MET A 72 -5.32 -10.33 6.06
N GLU A 73 -5.21 -9.01 6.21
CA GLU A 73 -6.35 -8.08 6.15
C GLU A 73 -6.71 -7.65 4.72
N CYS A 74 -6.14 -8.30 3.70
CA CYS A 74 -6.38 -8.02 2.28
C CYS A 74 -6.05 -6.57 1.86
N PHE A 75 -5.20 -5.86 2.61
CA PHE A 75 -4.71 -4.52 2.29
C PHE A 75 -3.46 -4.53 1.40
N PHE A 76 -2.89 -5.72 1.14
CA PHE A 76 -1.77 -5.92 0.26
C PHE A 76 -1.88 -7.27 -0.47
N SER A 77 -1.79 -7.27 -1.80
CA SER A 77 -1.94 -8.48 -2.63
C SER A 77 -0.81 -8.74 -3.62
N THR A 78 0.20 -7.86 -3.68
CA THR A 78 1.24 -7.94 -4.71
C THR A 78 2.18 -9.12 -4.44
N CYS A 79 2.42 -9.93 -5.47
CA CYS A 79 3.36 -11.03 -5.44
C CYS A 79 4.79 -10.55 -5.71
N THR A 80 5.60 -10.38 -4.67
CA THR A 80 7.00 -9.99 -4.82
C THR A 80 7.89 -10.45 -3.65
N ARG A 81 9.19 -10.18 -3.77
CA ARG A 81 10.21 -10.36 -2.74
C ARG A 81 10.98 -9.05 -2.54
N GLY A 82 11.18 -8.66 -1.29
CA GLY A 82 11.80 -7.38 -0.97
C GLY A 82 12.35 -7.27 0.44
N TRP A 83 13.09 -6.18 0.67
CA TRP A 83 13.67 -5.83 1.96
C TRP A 83 12.59 -5.44 2.98
N LEU A 84 12.80 -5.90 4.21
CA LEU A 84 12.03 -5.55 5.40
C LEU A 84 12.92 -4.87 6.44
N TYR A 85 12.30 -4.26 7.44
CA TYR A 85 12.98 -3.70 8.60
C TYR A 85 13.90 -4.75 9.26
N GLY A 86 15.06 -4.30 9.71
CA GLY A 86 16.08 -5.17 10.34
C GLY A 86 16.94 -5.97 9.37
N GLY A 87 16.88 -5.69 8.05
CA GLY A 87 17.77 -6.33 7.07
C GLY A 87 17.35 -7.75 6.67
N THR A 88 16.09 -8.10 6.91
CA THR A 88 15.50 -9.38 6.48
C THR A 88 14.84 -9.25 5.11
N VAL A 89 14.63 -10.38 4.44
CA VAL A 89 13.91 -10.43 3.16
C VAL A 89 12.54 -11.06 3.38
N GLY A 90 11.50 -10.34 2.99
CA GLY A 90 10.13 -10.85 2.92
C GLY A 90 9.82 -11.37 1.53
N THR A 91 9.14 -12.51 1.43
CA THR A 91 8.57 -13.03 0.19
C THR A 91 7.09 -13.25 0.41
N THR A 92 6.23 -12.65 -0.41
CA THR A 92 4.80 -12.95 -0.37
C THR A 92 4.53 -14.31 -1.01
N VAL A 93 3.83 -15.18 -0.29
CA VAL A 93 3.32 -16.45 -0.82
C VAL A 93 2.02 -16.14 -1.56
N CYS A 94 1.96 -16.55 -2.81
CA CYS A 94 0.84 -16.24 -3.68
C CYS A 94 0.01 -17.46 -4.03
N ASN A 95 -1.30 -17.24 -4.10
CA ASN A 95 -2.26 -18.23 -4.56
C ASN A 95 -3.19 -17.59 -5.61
N VAL A 96 -3.79 -18.42 -6.45
CA VAL A 96 -4.82 -17.98 -7.39
C VAL A 96 -6.08 -17.69 -6.57
N ALA A 97 -6.51 -16.44 -6.57
CA ALA A 97 -7.77 -16.01 -5.98
C ALA A 97 -8.56 -15.22 -7.03
N GLY A 98 -9.69 -15.79 -7.46
CA GLY A 98 -10.45 -15.28 -8.59
C GLY A 98 -9.68 -15.41 -9.91
N SER A 99 -9.54 -14.31 -10.65
CA SER A 99 -8.87 -14.27 -11.95
C SER A 99 -7.38 -13.92 -11.90
N GLY A 100 -6.77 -13.82 -10.72
CA GLY A 100 -5.39 -13.37 -10.55
C GLY A 100 -4.65 -14.03 -9.39
N LEU A 101 -3.32 -13.81 -9.36
CA LEU A 101 -2.47 -14.18 -8.23
C LEU A 101 -2.55 -13.09 -7.17
N ASN A 102 -2.85 -13.48 -5.94
CA ASN A 102 -2.85 -12.59 -4.79
C ASN A 102 -1.93 -13.16 -3.71
N ALA A 103 -1.22 -12.27 -3.01
CA ALA A 103 -0.53 -12.61 -1.78
C ALA A 103 -1.54 -13.10 -0.74
N VAL A 104 -1.26 -14.24 -0.12
CA VAL A 104 -2.10 -14.88 0.91
C VAL A 104 -1.35 -15.14 2.21
N ASP A 105 -0.02 -15.15 2.17
CA ASP A 105 0.84 -15.25 3.35
C ASP A 105 2.22 -14.61 3.06
N VAL A 106 3.08 -14.53 4.06
CA VAL A 106 4.43 -13.97 3.99
C VAL A 106 5.42 -14.94 4.59
N ARG A 107 6.47 -15.25 3.84
CA ARG A 107 7.65 -15.98 4.31
C ARG A 107 8.82 -15.01 4.49
N THR A 108 9.43 -15.02 5.68
CA THR A 108 10.64 -14.26 5.98
C THR A 108 11.86 -15.15 5.88
N GLU A 109 12.87 -14.70 5.14
CA GLU A 109 14.15 -15.39 4.98
C GLU A 109 15.26 -14.44 5.45
N ASN A 110 16.31 -15.01 6.05
CA ASN A 110 17.54 -14.25 6.21
C ASN A 110 18.06 -13.86 4.82
N ALA A 111 18.62 -12.67 4.72
CA ALA A 111 19.20 -12.15 3.49
C ALA A 111 20.50 -12.88 3.12
N THR A 112 20.46 -14.20 2.96
CA THR A 112 21.59 -15.00 2.52
C THR A 112 21.75 -14.84 1.02
N GLU A 113 22.89 -14.25 0.63
CA GLU A 113 23.65 -14.20 -0.65
C GLU A 113 22.97 -14.25 -2.04
N ASN A 114 21.70 -14.63 -2.18
CA ASN A 114 20.99 -14.56 -3.44
C ASN A 114 20.58 -13.10 -3.73
N LYS A 115 21.53 -12.37 -4.31
CA LYS A 115 21.46 -10.98 -4.80
C LYS A 115 20.54 -10.81 -6.02
N ALA A 116 19.45 -11.58 -6.11
CA ALA A 116 18.38 -11.27 -7.04
C ALA A 116 17.85 -9.85 -6.74
N HIS A 117 17.33 -9.14 -7.74
CA HIS A 117 16.68 -7.85 -7.51
C HIS A 117 15.60 -8.02 -6.42
N LEU A 118 15.72 -7.19 -5.39
CA LEU A 118 14.82 -7.14 -4.25
C LEU A 118 14.13 -5.79 -4.27
N ASP A 119 12.81 -5.81 -4.15
CA ASP A 119 12.04 -4.60 -3.91
C ASP A 119 12.24 -4.09 -2.48
N ALA A 120 11.59 -2.98 -2.14
CA ALA A 120 11.40 -2.55 -0.75
C ALA A 120 9.93 -2.58 -0.37
N PHE A 121 9.59 -3.24 0.74
CA PHE A 121 8.30 -3.06 1.37
C PHE A 121 8.37 -1.86 2.30
N CYS A 122 7.60 -0.82 1.99
CA CYS A 122 7.56 0.42 2.75
C CYS A 122 6.19 0.59 3.44
N ILE A 123 6.17 1.28 4.57
CA ILE A 123 4.95 1.66 5.28
C ILE A 123 5.07 3.11 5.76
N LYS A 124 3.97 3.86 5.64
CA LYS A 124 3.80 5.17 6.30
C LYS A 124 3.14 4.95 7.65
N ASP A 125 3.78 5.41 8.72
CA ASP A 125 3.22 5.33 10.06
C ASP A 125 2.05 6.31 10.22
N LYS A 126 0.97 5.84 10.84
CA LYS A 126 -0.22 6.64 11.16
C LYS A 126 0.18 7.87 11.97
N GLY A 127 0.07 9.04 11.35
CA GLY A 127 0.24 10.34 12.00
C GLY A 127 -0.84 10.66 13.02
#